data_AF-X1V0B8-F1
#
_entry.id   AF-X1V0B8-F1
#
_cell.length_a   1.000
_cell.length_b   1.000
_cell.length_c   1.000
_cell.angle_alpha   90.00
_cell.angle_beta   90.00
_cell.angle_gamma   90.00
#
_symmetry.space_group_name_H-M   'P 1'
#
loop_
_entity.id
_entity.type
_entity.pdbx_description
1 polymer ?
#
loop_
_entity_poly.entity_id
_entity_poly.type
_entity_poly.pdbx_seq_one_letter_code
_entity_poly.pdbx_strand_id
1 'polypeptide(L)'
;RWGDWFRRWYRDQMFEEYGFLFAVTTKPATSVELTTATLNADLDGDGNEACNCGFEWGETDAYGNTTPTQSRTTGQTFAQPISGLDPNTTYHFRAQAKNSAGTASGADRTFTTLGPVIPFVVNQSYALSREEL
;
A
#
# COMPACT_ATOMS: atom_id res chain seq x y z
N ARG A 1 -0.57 31.35 6.26
CA ARG A 1 -0.53 29.88 6.41
C ARG A 1 -1.93 29.37 6.07
N TRP A 2 -2.13 29.11 4.78
CA TRP A 2 -3.44 28.99 4.13
C TRP A 2 -3.44 27.79 3.16
N GLY A 3 -2.43 26.92 3.20
CA GLY A 3 -2.19 25.89 2.18
C GLY A 3 -3.03 24.63 2.32
N ASP A 4 -3.20 24.11 3.54
CA ASP A 4 -3.73 22.76 3.72
C ASP A 4 -5.26 22.72 3.76
N TRP A 5 -5.90 23.74 4.35
CA TRP A 5 -7.36 23.87 4.33
C TRP A 5 -7.88 24.21 2.92
N PHE A 6 -7.15 25.04 2.16
CA PHE A 6 -7.52 25.43 0.80
C PHE A 6 -7.39 24.27 -0.18
N ARG A 7 -6.33 23.46 -0.07
CA ARG A 7 -6.16 22.24 -0.89
C ARG A 7 -7.22 21.17 -0.60
N ARG A 8 -7.72 21.11 0.63
CA ARG A 8 -8.78 20.17 1.02
C ARG A 8 -10.13 20.65 0.51
N TRP A 9 -10.44 21.94 0.74
CA TRP A 9 -11.65 22.58 0.23
C TRP A 9 -11.73 22.58 -1.31
N TYR A 10 -10.65 22.89 -2.02
CA TYR A 10 -10.59 22.86 -3.49
C TYR A 10 -10.72 21.43 -4.06
N ARG A 11 -10.16 20.43 -3.39
CA ARG A 11 -10.31 19.01 -3.74
C ARG A 11 -11.76 18.56 -3.59
N ASP A 12 -12.39 18.92 -2.48
CA ASP A 12 -13.74 18.50 -2.15
C ASP A 12 -14.77 19.23 -3.05
N GLN A 13 -14.58 20.52 -3.32
CA GLN A 13 -15.48 21.32 -4.16
C GLN A 13 -15.37 20.99 -5.66
N MET A 14 -14.18 20.60 -6.16
CA MET A 14 -14.03 20.14 -7.54
C MET A 14 -14.56 18.71 -7.77
N PHE A 15 -14.58 17.85 -6.74
CA PHE A 15 -15.13 16.49 -6.84
C PHE A 15 -16.65 16.47 -7.05
N GLU A 16 -17.36 17.43 -6.46
CA GLU A 16 -18.83 17.54 -6.59
C GLU A 16 -19.27 18.28 -7.87
N GLU A 17 -18.42 19.13 -8.45
CA GLU A 17 -18.76 19.96 -9.63
C GLU A 17 -18.08 19.49 -10.94
N TYR A 18 -16.92 18.81 -10.86
CA TYR A 18 -16.11 18.36 -12.00
C TYR A 18 -15.54 16.96 -11.78
N GLY A 19 -16.37 15.91 -11.96
CA GLY A 19 -15.95 14.49 -12.02
C GLY A 19 -14.99 14.13 -13.18
N PHE A 20 -14.12 15.06 -13.57
CA PHE A 20 -13.16 15.05 -14.66
C PHE A 20 -11.71 15.12 -14.18
N LEU A 21 -11.46 15.16 -12.86
CA LEU A 21 -10.10 15.20 -12.35
C LEU A 21 -9.50 13.80 -12.32
N PHE A 22 -8.33 13.70 -12.94
CA PHE A 22 -7.51 12.52 -12.90
C PHE A 22 -6.97 12.30 -11.48
N ALA A 23 -7.42 11.24 -10.81
CA ALA A 23 -7.18 11.02 -9.39
C ALA A 23 -7.15 9.53 -9.02
N VAL A 24 -6.23 9.17 -8.13
CA VAL A 24 -6.06 7.81 -7.62
C VAL A 24 -5.79 7.85 -6.12
N THR A 25 -6.46 6.97 -5.36
CA THR A 25 -6.29 6.85 -3.92
C THR A 25 -5.55 5.57 -3.57
N THR A 26 -4.41 5.71 -2.89
CA THR A 26 -3.70 4.57 -2.31
C THR A 26 -4.38 4.17 -1.00
N LYS A 27 -4.75 2.89 -0.87
CA LYS A 27 -5.37 2.31 0.32
C LYS A 27 -4.35 1.55 1.17
N PRO A 28 -4.65 1.26 2.46
CA PRO A 28 -3.80 0.40 3.28
C PRO A 28 -3.51 -0.94 2.60
N ALA A 29 -2.29 -1.46 2.82
CA ALA A 29 -1.96 -2.82 2.42
C ALA A 29 -2.75 -3.83 3.28
N THR A 30 -3.03 -4.99 2.70
CA THR A 30 -3.69 -6.13 3.36
C THR A 30 -2.87 -7.39 3.16
N SER A 31 -3.22 -8.49 3.86
CA SER A 31 -2.50 -9.77 3.77
C SER A 31 -0.99 -9.60 3.92
N VAL A 32 -0.59 -8.79 4.91
CA VAL A 32 0.81 -8.50 5.22
C VAL A 32 1.36 -9.67 6.02
N GLU A 33 2.25 -10.42 5.38
CA GLU A 33 2.87 -11.63 5.91
C GLU A 33 4.38 -11.40 6.11
N LEU A 34 5.12 -12.49 6.32
CA LEU A 34 6.57 -12.48 6.51
C LEU A 34 7.32 -11.95 5.27
N THR A 35 6.89 -12.34 4.06
CA THR A 35 7.58 -12.05 2.80
C THR A 35 6.67 -11.60 1.66
N THR A 36 5.38 -11.37 1.95
CA THR A 36 4.36 -10.95 0.97
C THR A 36 3.42 -9.91 1.55
N ALA A 37 2.81 -9.11 0.67
CA ALA A 37 1.73 -8.18 1.01
C ALA A 37 0.83 -7.96 -0.21
N THR A 38 -0.39 -7.47 0.00
CA THR A 38 -1.28 -7.01 -1.08
C THR A 38 -1.44 -5.50 -1.00
N LEU A 39 -1.07 -4.79 -2.07
CA LEU A 39 -1.25 -3.35 -2.20
C LEU A 39 -2.64 -3.07 -2.78
N ASN A 40 -3.34 -2.06 -2.26
CA ASN A 40 -4.72 -1.76 -2.62
C ASN A 40 -4.88 -0.30 -3.04
N ALA A 41 -5.77 -0.01 -3.98
CA ALA A 41 -6.08 1.34 -4.43
C ALA A 41 -7.45 1.46 -5.11
N ASP A 42 -7.92 2.69 -5.21
CA ASP A 42 -9.09 3.11 -5.98
C ASP A 42 -8.67 4.09 -7.08
N LEU A 43 -9.22 3.92 -8.28
CA LEU A 43 -9.15 4.92 -9.32
C LEU A 43 -10.36 5.86 -9.18
N ASP A 44 -10.14 7.02 -8.55
CA ASP A 44 -11.23 7.95 -8.25
C ASP A 44 -11.66 8.77 -9.47
N GLY A 45 -10.76 8.96 -10.44
CA GLY A 45 -11.07 9.62 -11.70
C GLY A 45 -10.05 9.30 -12.78
N ASP A 46 -10.53 8.95 -13.97
CA ASP A 46 -9.72 8.51 -15.12
C ASP A 46 -9.52 9.61 -16.18
N GLY A 47 -10.11 10.79 -16.00
CA GLY A 47 -9.98 11.89 -16.95
C GLY A 47 -10.58 11.60 -18.33
N ASN A 48 -11.61 10.74 -18.39
CA ASN A 48 -12.30 10.27 -19.61
C ASN A 48 -11.49 9.30 -20.49
N GLU A 49 -10.41 8.71 -19.98
CA GLU A 49 -9.65 7.68 -20.67
C GLU A 49 -9.23 6.59 -19.69
N ALA A 50 -9.44 5.32 -20.05
CA ALA A 50 -9.01 4.20 -19.20
C ALA A 50 -7.51 4.30 -18.87
N CYS A 51 -7.18 4.03 -17.62
CA CYS A 51 -5.85 4.21 -17.07
C CYS A 51 -5.16 2.87 -16.86
N ASN A 52 -3.87 2.82 -17.18
CA ASN A 52 -2.99 1.75 -16.76
C ASN A 52 -2.61 1.99 -15.29
N CYS A 53 -3.22 1.22 -14.40
CA CYS A 53 -3.08 1.38 -12.95
C CYS A 53 -2.14 0.32 -12.34
N GLY A 54 -1.29 0.73 -11.41
CA GLY A 54 -0.35 -0.13 -10.71
C GLY A 54 0.20 0.54 -9.45
N PHE A 55 1.31 0.02 -8.93
CA PHE A 55 1.95 0.55 -7.73
C PHE A 55 3.44 0.75 -7.94
N GLU A 56 3.98 1.79 -7.31
CA GLU A 56 5.40 1.90 -6.96
C GLU A 56 5.58 1.49 -5.50
N TRP A 57 6.67 0.79 -5.20
CA TRP A 57 6.98 0.37 -3.84
C TRP A 57 8.49 0.19 -3.63
N GLY A 58 8.92 0.20 -2.38
CA GLY A 58 10.32 0.00 -1.97
C GLY A 58 10.51 0.23 -0.47
N GLU A 59 11.73 0.06 0.03
CA GLU A 59 12.06 0.28 1.46
C GLU A 59 12.12 1.76 1.85
N THR A 60 12.12 2.65 0.86
CA THR A 60 12.16 4.10 1.05
C THR A 60 11.12 4.77 0.15
N ASP A 61 10.87 6.06 0.36
CA ASP A 61 10.00 6.90 -0.46
C ASP A 61 10.56 7.20 -1.87
N ALA A 62 11.81 6.82 -2.13
CA ALA A 62 12.34 6.72 -3.49
C ALA A 62 11.78 5.51 -4.27
N TYR A 63 11.07 4.62 -3.58
CA TYR A 63 10.51 3.38 -4.10
C TYR A 63 11.61 2.52 -4.75
N GLY A 64 11.51 2.22 -6.05
CA GLY A 64 12.49 1.45 -6.81
C GLY A 64 11.92 0.21 -7.51
N ASN A 65 10.74 -0.24 -7.09
CA ASN A 65 10.01 -1.34 -7.72
C ASN A 65 8.64 -0.89 -8.23
N THR A 66 8.15 -1.58 -9.25
CA THR A 66 6.80 -1.38 -9.80
C THR A 66 6.06 -2.70 -9.97
N THR A 67 4.74 -2.69 -9.82
CA THR A 67 3.90 -3.85 -10.17
C THR A 67 3.52 -3.84 -11.65
N PRO A 68 3.07 -4.98 -12.22
CA PRO A 68 2.35 -4.98 -13.48
C PRO A 68 1.13 -4.05 -13.45
N THR A 69 0.81 -3.44 -14.59
CA THR A 69 -0.34 -2.52 -14.70
C THR A 69 -1.62 -3.25 -15.12
N GLN A 70 -2.77 -2.74 -14.68
CA GLN A 70 -4.11 -3.20 -15.06
C GLN A 70 -4.90 -2.02 -15.63
N SER A 71 -5.63 -2.23 -16.73
CA SER A 71 -6.53 -1.19 -17.25
C SER A 71 -7.74 -1.01 -16.33
N ARG A 72 -8.01 0.23 -15.92
CA ARG A 72 -9.10 0.60 -15.02
C ARG A 72 -9.77 1.89 -15.46
N THR A 73 -11.05 2.03 -15.11
CA THR A 73 -11.85 3.25 -15.30
C THR A 73 -12.32 3.81 -13.97
N THR A 74 -12.83 5.03 -13.98
CA THR A 74 -13.34 5.73 -12.79
C THR A 74 -14.23 4.84 -11.90
N GLY A 75 -13.99 4.88 -10.60
CA GLY A 75 -14.71 4.14 -9.56
C GLY A 75 -14.28 2.68 -9.38
N GLN A 76 -13.37 2.17 -10.22
CA GLN A 76 -12.86 0.81 -10.07
C GLN A 76 -11.72 0.74 -9.05
N THR A 77 -11.71 -0.36 -8.30
CA THR A 77 -10.62 -0.71 -7.39
C THR A 77 -9.61 -1.63 -8.09
N PHE A 78 -8.38 -1.62 -7.60
CA PHE A 78 -7.35 -2.55 -8.05
C PHE A 78 -6.42 -2.93 -6.90
N ALA A 79 -5.88 -4.14 -7.00
CA ALA A 79 -4.97 -4.69 -6.01
C ALA A 79 -3.88 -5.53 -6.67
N GLN A 80 -2.70 -5.55 -6.07
CA GLN A 80 -1.55 -6.31 -6.57
C GLN A 80 -0.82 -6.98 -5.40
N PRO A 81 -0.64 -8.32 -5.44
CA PRO A 81 0.25 -8.99 -4.50
C PRO A 81 1.71 -8.69 -4.86
N ILE A 82 2.52 -8.47 -3.83
CA ILE A 82 3.98 -8.34 -3.92
C ILE A 82 4.64 -9.41 -3.05
N SER A 83 5.83 -9.83 -3.44
CA SER A 83 6.56 -10.93 -2.82
C SER A 83 8.07 -10.65 -2.82
N GLY A 84 8.83 -11.47 -2.10
CA GLY A 84 10.27 -11.26 -1.95
C GLY A 84 10.60 -10.13 -0.98
N LEU A 85 9.73 -9.89 0.00
CA LEU A 85 9.93 -8.90 1.05
C LEU A 85 10.77 -9.49 2.18
N ASP A 86 11.56 -8.63 2.84
CA ASP A 86 12.31 -9.02 4.02
C ASP A 86 11.41 -9.00 5.27
N PRO A 87 11.58 -9.95 6.21
CA PRO A 87 10.88 -9.97 7.48
C PRO A 87 11.10 -8.71 8.32
N ASN A 88 10.10 -8.32 9.12
CA ASN A 88 10.18 -7.19 10.05
C ASN A 88 10.72 -5.88 9.40
N THR A 89 10.36 -5.65 8.14
CA THR A 89 10.87 -4.54 7.33
C THR A 89 9.72 -3.64 6.90
N THR A 90 9.95 -2.33 6.97
CA THR A 90 8.95 -1.34 6.56
C THR A 90 9.13 -1.00 5.10
N TYR A 91 8.03 -1.05 4.34
CA TYR A 91 7.99 -0.70 2.94
C TYR A 91 7.07 0.50 2.72
N HIS A 92 7.47 1.38 1.82
CA HIS A 92 6.70 2.48 1.25
C HIS A 92 6.06 2.04 -0.07
N PHE A 93 4.85 2.53 -0.33
CA PHE A 93 4.18 2.31 -1.60
C PHE A 93 3.19 3.43 -1.93
N ARG A 94 2.96 3.63 -3.23
CA ARG A 94 1.90 4.50 -3.76
C ARG A 94 1.29 3.91 -5.01
N ALA A 95 -0.01 4.18 -5.19
CA ALA A 95 -0.73 3.85 -6.41
C ALA A 95 -0.36 4.83 -7.54
N GLN A 96 -0.31 4.33 -8.76
CA GLN A 96 -0.17 5.12 -9.97
C GLN A 96 -1.28 4.77 -10.96
N ALA A 97 -1.80 5.79 -11.63
CA ALA A 97 -2.68 5.65 -12.77
C ALA A 97 -2.06 6.45 -13.93
N LYS A 98 -1.99 5.87 -15.13
CA LYS A 98 -1.41 6.51 -16.31
C LYS A 98 -2.28 6.34 -17.54
N ASN A 99 -2.54 7.43 -18.24
CA ASN A 99 -3.22 7.47 -19.54
C ASN A 99 -2.45 8.41 -20.50
N SER A 100 -3.05 8.78 -21.63
CA SER A 100 -2.39 9.67 -22.61
C SER A 100 -2.24 11.11 -22.10
N ALA A 101 -3.10 11.55 -21.16
CA ALA A 101 -3.07 12.88 -20.58
C ALA A 101 -1.97 13.05 -19.51
N GLY A 102 -1.55 11.97 -18.85
CA GLY A 102 -0.44 12.02 -17.90
C GLY A 102 -0.42 10.88 -16.89
N THR A 103 0.16 11.15 -15.71
CA THR A 103 0.23 10.20 -14.60
C THR A 103 -0.26 10.86 -13.30
N ALA A 104 -1.19 10.20 -12.63
CA ALA A 104 -1.66 10.54 -11.29
C ALA A 104 -1.02 9.58 -10.29
N SER A 105 -0.58 10.13 -9.16
CA SER A 105 0.00 9.37 -8.07
C SER A 105 -0.80 9.58 -6.80
N GLY A 106 -1.07 8.50 -6.09
CA GLY A 106 -1.71 8.57 -4.78
C GLY A 106 -0.73 9.01 -3.68
N ALA A 107 -1.26 9.13 -2.46
CA ALA A 107 -0.44 9.42 -1.29
C ALA A 107 0.46 8.23 -0.93
N ASP A 108 1.66 8.52 -0.44
CA ASP A 108 2.56 7.52 0.13
C ASP A 108 1.89 6.83 1.33
N ARG A 109 2.05 5.51 1.40
CA ARG A 109 1.65 4.69 2.54
C ARG A 109 2.74 3.70 2.88
N THR A 110 2.73 3.25 4.13
CA THR A 110 3.65 2.24 4.61
C THR A 110 2.93 1.02 5.16
N PHE A 111 3.63 -0.10 5.16
CA PHE A 111 3.30 -1.29 5.94
C PHE A 111 4.60 -1.95 6.43
N THR A 112 4.51 -2.77 7.47
CA THR A 112 5.65 -3.51 8.02
C THR A 112 5.34 -5.00 7.96
N THR A 113 6.22 -5.79 7.35
CA THR A 113 6.09 -7.25 7.28
C THR A 113 6.15 -7.88 8.66
N LEU A 114 5.57 -9.07 8.80
CA LEU A 114 5.64 -9.81 10.06
C LEU A 114 7.10 -10.19 10.37
N GLY A 115 7.40 -10.35 11.66
CA GLY A 115 8.67 -10.92 12.10
C GLY A 115 8.64 -12.46 12.07
N PRO A 116 9.81 -13.12 12.02
CA PRO A 116 9.87 -14.57 12.14
C PRO A 116 9.33 -15.01 13.50
N VAL A 117 8.53 -16.09 13.50
CA VAL A 117 8.09 -16.72 14.75
C VAL A 117 9.27 -17.45 15.39
N ILE A 118 9.70 -17.00 16.56
CA ILE A 118 10.70 -17.71 17.37
C ILE A 118 9.98 -18.76 18.23
N PRO A 119 10.23 -20.07 18.06
CA PRO A 119 9.63 -21.07 18.92
C PRO A 119 10.16 -20.90 20.35
N PHE A 120 9.25 -20.79 21.31
CA PHE A 120 9.60 -20.76 22.72
C PHE A 120 10.00 -22.17 23.18
N VAL A 121 11.28 -22.37 23.50
CA VAL A 121 11.79 -23.64 24.06
C VAL A 121 11.76 -23.56 25.58
N VAL A 122 10.82 -24.26 26.23
CA VAL A 122 10.88 -24.52 27.67
C VAL A 122 11.77 -25.73 27.90
N ASN A 123 12.97 -25.52 28.44
CA ASN A 123 13.80 -26.62 28.90
C ASN A 123 13.19 -27.19 30.20
N GLN A 124 12.59 -28.38 30.14
CA GLN A 124 12.00 -29.08 31.29
C GLN A 124 13.04 -29.68 32.26
N SER A 125 14.32 -29.31 32.18
CA SER A 125 15.39 -29.86 33.01
C SER A 125 15.34 -29.46 34.50
N TYR A 126 14.36 -28.66 34.94
CA TYR A 126 14.18 -28.27 36.34
C TYR A 126 13.19 -29.13 37.16
N ALA A 127 12.57 -30.16 36.58
CA ALA A 127 11.46 -30.89 37.24
C ALA A 127 11.81 -32.20 37.96
N LEU A 128 13.09 -32.60 38.07
CA LEU A 128 13.48 -33.87 38.70
C LEU A 128 14.57 -33.74 39.78
N SER A 129 14.45 -32.81 40.73
CA SER A 129 15.41 -32.73 41.85
C SER A 129 14.80 -32.67 43.25
N ARG A 130 13.52 -33.01 43.44
CA ARG A 130 12.91 -33.04 44.77
C ARG A 130 11.92 -34.19 44.92
N GLU A 131 12.42 -35.41 44.93
CA GLU A 131 11.71 -36.56 45.50
C GLU A 131 12.66 -37.73 45.81
N GLU A 132 13.78 -37.46 46.48
CA GLU A 132 14.49 -38.48 47.26
C GLU A 132 15.00 -37.84 48.56
N LEU A 133 14.28 -38.10 49.66
CA LEU A 133 14.72 -38.41 51.04
C LEU A 133 13.57 -38.20 52.05
#